data_AF-A0A2V7C6A5-F1
#
_entry.id   AF-A0A2V7C6A5-F1
#
_cell.length_a   1.000
_cell.length_b   1.000
_cell.length_c   1.000
_cell.angle_alpha   90.00
_cell.angle_beta   90.00
_cell.angle_gamma   90.00
#
_symmetry.space_group_name_H-M   'P 1'
#
loop_
_entity.id
_entity.type
_entity.pdbx_description
1 polymer ?
#
loop_
_entity_poly.entity_id
_entity_poly.type
_entity_poly.pdbx_seq_one_letter_code
_entity_poly.pdbx_strand_id
1 'polypeptide(L)'
;MVCLISLGLFLGVGLAVSATGVLPSDTFLRGELTVNDSSGAIGLARWVNHGGRAQVLLPGTILLFWLSSVARRQWWLWCLALIGAPLLQNVVKFLVGRSRPDGASLGFPSGHATAAATFSVVLIYVASRERLSRWQRSAVVALAVCFMLAVGWARIVRHAHWPSDVFGGFLLGICCAAAAAWWETSRPEAAAPSTETR
;
A
#
# COMPACT_ATOMS: atom_id res chain seq x y z
N MET A 1 -9.27 -6.82 13.10
CA MET A 1 -9.43 -5.40 13.47
C MET A 1 -8.87 -4.44 12.42
N VAL A 2 -7.56 -4.48 12.10
CA VAL A 2 -6.94 -3.57 11.10
C VAL A 2 -7.67 -3.56 9.75
N CYS A 3 -7.94 -4.72 9.16
CA CYS A 3 -8.64 -4.84 7.88
C CYS A 3 -10.02 -4.13 7.87
N LEU A 4 -10.81 -4.28 8.94
CA LEU A 4 -12.14 -3.68 9.03
C LEU A 4 -12.07 -2.17 9.21
N ILE A 5 -11.13 -1.68 10.02
CA ILE A 5 -10.88 -0.25 10.21
C ILE A 5 -10.44 0.38 8.88
N SER A 6 -9.46 -0.22 8.18
CA SER A 6 -9.01 0.29 6.89
C SER A 6 -10.12 0.28 5.84
N LEU A 7 -10.97 -0.74 5.83
CA LEU A 7 -12.12 -0.82 4.93
C LEU A 7 -13.16 0.28 5.24
N GLY A 8 -13.55 0.43 6.50
CA GLY A 8 -14.51 1.47 6.90
C GLY A 8 -14.03 2.88 6.57
N LEU A 9 -12.76 3.18 6.86
CA LEU A 9 -12.14 4.45 6.49
C LEU A 9 -12.07 4.64 4.97
N PHE A 10 -11.73 3.59 4.22
CA PHE A 10 -11.65 3.64 2.76
C PHE A 10 -13.01 3.98 2.14
N LEU A 11 -14.08 3.31 2.61
CA LEU A 11 -15.44 3.55 2.17
C LEU A 11 -15.90 4.98 2.53
N GLY A 12 -15.57 5.44 3.75
CA GLY A 12 -15.89 6.80 4.19
C GLY A 12 -15.23 7.88 3.32
N VAL A 13 -13.93 7.75 3.03
CA VAL A 13 -13.21 8.68 2.15
C VAL A 13 -13.73 8.57 0.70
N GLY A 14 -13.94 7.35 0.21
CA GLY A 14 -14.47 7.12 -1.14
C GLY A 14 -15.84 7.76 -1.35
N LEU A 15 -16.74 7.62 -0.37
CA LEU A 15 -18.07 8.26 -0.41
C LEU A 15 -17.96 9.79 -0.37
N ALA A 16 -17.15 10.34 0.53
CA ALA A 16 -16.94 11.78 0.64
C ALA A 16 -16.41 12.37 -0.68
N VAL A 17 -15.39 11.74 -1.26
CA VAL A 17 -14.80 12.14 -2.54
C VAL A 17 -15.78 12.00 -3.70
N SER A 18 -16.59 10.94 -3.71
CA SER A 18 -17.62 10.74 -4.76
C SER A 18 -18.71 11.81 -4.70
N ALA A 19 -19.05 12.28 -3.49
CA ALA A 19 -20.08 13.29 -3.28
C ALA A 19 -19.60 14.72 -3.54
N THR A 20 -18.36 15.06 -3.15
CA THR A 20 -17.87 16.45 -3.20
C THR A 20 -16.83 16.71 -4.27
N GLY A 21 -16.24 15.67 -4.86
CA GLY A 21 -15.16 15.76 -5.86
C GLY A 21 -13.81 16.16 -5.26
N VAL A 22 -13.68 17.37 -4.72
CA VAL A 22 -12.45 17.87 -4.08
C VAL A 22 -12.77 18.20 -2.62
N LEU A 23 -11.98 17.66 -1.69
CA LEU A 23 -12.15 17.95 -0.27
C LEU A 23 -11.38 19.22 0.13
N PRO A 24 -11.85 20.01 1.10
CA PRO A 24 -11.08 21.16 1.62
C PRO A 24 -9.69 20.77 2.14
N SER A 25 -9.56 19.57 2.70
CA SER A 25 -8.27 19.02 3.12
C SER A 25 -7.31 18.77 1.95
N ASP A 26 -7.82 18.51 0.75
CA ASP A 26 -6.99 18.26 -0.43
C ASP A 26 -6.29 19.52 -0.89
N THR A 27 -7.00 20.65 -0.94
CA THR A 27 -6.43 21.95 -1.34
C THR A 27 -5.47 22.47 -0.29
N PHE A 28 -5.83 22.35 1.00
CA PHE A 28 -4.97 22.74 2.11
C PHE A 28 -3.64 21.96 2.13
N LEU A 29 -3.72 20.62 2.20
CA LEU A 29 -2.51 19.78 2.29
C LEU A 29 -1.66 19.87 1.02
N ARG A 30 -2.29 19.98 -0.15
CA ARG A 30 -1.55 20.17 -1.38
C ARG A 30 -0.84 21.52 -1.39
N GLY A 31 -1.49 22.60 -0.96
CA GLY A 31 -0.89 23.92 -0.83
C GLY A 31 0.39 23.84 0.00
N GLU A 32 0.28 23.40 1.24
CA GLU A 32 1.44 23.26 2.15
C GLU A 32 2.57 22.40 1.57
N LEU A 33 2.24 21.27 0.93
CA LEU A 33 3.23 20.36 0.38
C LEU A 33 3.90 20.85 -0.92
N THR A 34 3.30 21.83 -1.60
CA THR A 34 3.80 22.37 -2.89
C THR A 34 4.33 23.80 -2.79
N VAL A 35 4.16 24.46 -1.63
CA VAL A 35 4.68 25.82 -1.35
C VAL A 35 6.20 25.92 -1.54
N ASN A 36 6.94 24.82 -1.40
CA ASN A 36 8.39 24.75 -1.64
C ASN A 36 8.74 23.82 -2.82
N ASP A 37 8.08 23.99 -3.97
CA ASP A 37 8.42 23.33 -5.23
C ASP A 37 9.81 23.78 -5.76
N SER A 38 10.85 23.42 -5.01
CA SER A 38 12.24 23.52 -5.42
C SER A 38 12.52 22.46 -6.49
N SER A 39 13.36 22.80 -7.47
CA SER A 39 13.79 21.87 -8.53
C SER A 39 14.37 20.57 -7.96
N GLY A 40 15.00 20.61 -6.79
CA GLY A 40 15.50 19.46 -6.04
C GLY A 40 14.41 18.54 -5.48
N ALA A 41 13.34 19.09 -4.88
CA ALA A 41 12.22 18.31 -4.36
C ALA A 41 11.47 17.57 -5.49
N ILE A 42 11.28 18.23 -6.63
CA ILE A 42 10.67 17.61 -7.82
C ILE A 42 11.59 16.51 -8.39
N GLY A 43 12.90 16.72 -8.40
CA GLY A 43 13.88 15.71 -8.82
C GLY A 43 13.85 14.46 -7.94
N LEU A 44 13.84 14.64 -6.62
CA LEU A 44 13.68 13.55 -5.65
C LEU A 44 12.33 12.84 -5.82
N ALA A 45 11.23 13.59 -5.98
CA ALA A 45 9.91 13.03 -6.19
C ALA A 45 9.82 12.21 -7.50
N ARG A 46 10.52 12.60 -8.57
CA ARG A 46 10.62 11.79 -9.79
C ARG A 46 11.31 10.47 -9.52
N TRP A 47 12.44 10.50 -8.80
CA TRP A 47 13.16 9.29 -8.39
C TRP A 47 12.31 8.37 -7.51
N VAL A 48 11.72 8.91 -6.44
CA VAL A 48 10.85 8.18 -5.51
C VAL A 48 9.61 7.62 -6.22
N ASN A 49 9.07 8.31 -7.22
CA ASN A 49 7.94 7.82 -7.99
C ASN A 49 8.24 6.51 -8.76
N HIS A 50 9.51 6.20 -9.05
CA HIS A 50 9.86 4.89 -9.61
C HIS A 50 9.57 3.76 -8.60
N GLY A 51 9.69 4.05 -7.30
CA GLY A 51 9.41 3.13 -6.21
C GLY A 51 7.99 2.54 -6.22
N GLY A 52 6.98 3.35 -6.54
CA GLY A 52 5.58 2.89 -6.61
C GLY A 52 5.21 2.17 -7.90
N ARG A 53 6.14 1.97 -8.84
CA ARG A 53 5.91 1.26 -10.10
C ARG A 53 6.23 -0.22 -9.95
N ALA A 54 5.64 -1.04 -10.82
CA ALA A 54 5.96 -2.46 -10.92
C ALA A 54 7.48 -2.71 -11.07
N GLN A 55 8.22 -1.77 -11.66
CA GLN A 55 9.67 -1.87 -11.85
C GLN A 55 10.49 -1.94 -10.55
N VAL A 56 9.99 -1.41 -9.43
CA VAL A 56 10.66 -1.51 -8.12
C VAL A 56 9.98 -2.53 -7.22
N LEU A 57 8.65 -2.62 -7.27
CA LEU A 57 7.89 -3.58 -6.48
C LEU A 57 8.13 -5.03 -6.93
N LEU A 58 8.32 -5.30 -8.22
CA LEU A 58 8.60 -6.67 -8.70
C LEU A 58 9.97 -7.17 -8.21
N PRO A 59 11.11 -6.45 -8.41
CA PRO A 59 12.37 -6.87 -7.82
C PRO A 59 12.31 -6.96 -6.30
N GLY A 60 11.63 -6.04 -5.61
CA GLY A 60 11.43 -6.10 -4.17
C GLY A 60 10.65 -7.33 -3.71
N THR A 61 9.63 -7.73 -4.46
CA THR A 61 8.84 -8.94 -4.20
C THR A 61 9.64 -10.21 -4.48
N ILE A 62 10.41 -10.23 -5.58
CA ILE A 62 11.32 -11.34 -5.90
C ILE A 62 12.37 -11.49 -4.80
N LEU A 63 12.98 -10.38 -4.37
CA LEU A 63 13.96 -10.37 -3.28
C LEU A 63 13.35 -10.84 -1.96
N LEU A 64 12.13 -10.40 -1.64
CA LEU A 64 11.39 -10.86 -0.47
C LEU A 64 11.19 -12.38 -0.50
N PHE A 65 10.75 -12.95 -1.62
CA PHE A 65 10.61 -14.40 -1.75
C PHE A 65 11.96 -15.14 -1.78
N TRP A 66 13.01 -14.53 -2.30
CA TRP A 66 14.34 -15.13 -2.29
C TRP A 66 14.90 -15.22 -0.86
N LEU A 67 14.78 -14.14 -0.08
CA LEU A 67 15.33 -14.03 1.27
C LEU A 67 14.46 -14.71 2.34
N SER A 68 13.14 -14.66 2.21
CA SER A 68 12.21 -15.12 3.25
C SER A 68 11.65 -16.50 2.96
N SER A 69 11.95 -17.45 3.84
CA SER A 69 11.32 -18.78 3.83
C SER A 69 9.83 -18.69 4.21
N VAL A 70 9.47 -17.75 5.10
CA VAL A 70 8.08 -17.51 5.50
C VAL A 70 7.25 -17.01 4.34
N ALA A 71 7.76 -16.05 3.56
CA ALA A 71 7.06 -15.51 2.39
C ALA A 71 6.84 -16.60 1.33
N ARG A 72 7.81 -17.51 1.13
CA ARG A 72 7.70 -18.63 0.19
C ARG A 72 6.63 -19.65 0.57
N ARG A 73 6.41 -19.90 1.87
CA ARG A 73 5.42 -20.88 2.34
C ARG A 73 4.00 -20.55 1.90
N GLN A 74 3.68 -19.25 1.77
CA GLN A 74 2.35 -18.76 1.38
C GLN A 74 2.44 -17.81 0.16
N TRP A 75 3.34 -18.11 -0.78
CA TRP A 75 3.66 -17.22 -1.91
C TRP A 75 2.42 -16.77 -2.70
N TRP A 76 1.47 -17.68 -2.94
CA TRP A 76 0.26 -17.41 -3.72
C TRP A 76 -0.64 -16.37 -3.05
N LEU A 77 -0.69 -16.35 -1.71
CA LEU A 77 -1.50 -15.42 -0.94
C LEU A 77 -0.92 -14.00 -1.02
N TRP A 78 0.40 -13.89 -0.95
CA TRP A 78 1.09 -12.61 -1.12
C TRP A 78 1.01 -12.10 -2.55
N CYS A 79 1.14 -12.98 -3.54
CA CYS A 79 0.88 -12.64 -4.95
C CYS A 79 -0.57 -12.16 -5.15
N LEU A 80 -1.54 -12.86 -4.55
CA LEU A 80 -2.94 -12.47 -4.61
C LEU A 80 -3.16 -11.07 -4.01
N ALA A 81 -2.53 -10.74 -2.89
CA ALA A 81 -2.62 -9.39 -2.33
C ALA A 81 -1.95 -8.33 -3.23
N LEU A 82 -0.72 -8.59 -3.67
CA LEU A 82 0.09 -7.65 -4.45
C LEU A 82 -0.47 -7.38 -5.86
N ILE A 83 -1.18 -8.35 -6.45
CA ILE A 83 -1.83 -8.22 -7.77
C ILE A 83 -3.30 -7.79 -7.59
N GLY A 84 -3.99 -8.39 -6.62
CA GLY A 84 -5.41 -8.15 -6.37
C GLY A 84 -5.70 -6.73 -5.92
N ALA A 85 -4.85 -6.12 -5.08
CA ALA A 85 -5.05 -4.74 -4.63
C ALA A 85 -5.02 -3.72 -5.79
N PRO A 86 -4.04 -3.76 -6.73
CA PRO A 86 -4.08 -2.96 -7.96
C PRO A 86 -5.30 -3.21 -8.85
N LEU A 87 -5.74 -4.47 -9.00
CA LEU A 87 -6.92 -4.79 -9.80
C LEU A 87 -8.19 -4.20 -9.16
N LEU A 88 -8.35 -4.38 -7.85
CA LEU A 88 -9.47 -3.81 -7.09
C LEU A 88 -9.43 -2.28 -7.14
N GLN A 89 -8.24 -1.67 -7.03
CA GLN A 89 -8.07 -0.23 -7.20
C GLN A 89 -8.58 0.24 -8.56
N ASN A 90 -8.28 -0.49 -9.64
CA ASN A 90 -8.77 -0.12 -10.97
C ASN A 90 -10.29 -0.17 -11.05
N VAL A 91 -10.93 -1.20 -10.48
CA VAL A 91 -12.39 -1.27 -10.40
C VAL A 91 -12.96 -0.07 -9.64
N VAL A 92 -12.46 0.21 -8.44
CA VAL A 92 -12.94 1.36 -7.63
C VAL A 92 -12.73 2.68 -8.37
N LYS A 93 -11.63 2.80 -9.13
CA LYS A 93 -11.33 4.00 -9.89
C LYS A 93 -12.39 4.33 -10.93
N PHE A 94 -12.91 3.33 -11.64
CA PHE A 94 -14.02 3.52 -12.56
C PHE A 94 -15.34 3.80 -11.84
N LEU A 95 -15.58 3.20 -10.67
CA LEU A 95 -16.80 3.42 -9.89
C LEU A 95 -16.88 4.83 -9.31
N VAL A 96 -15.77 5.36 -8.80
CA VAL A 96 -15.72 6.69 -8.16
C VAL A 96 -15.64 7.81 -9.20
N GLY A 97 -14.99 7.59 -10.34
CA GLY A 97 -15.01 8.54 -11.46
C GLY A 97 -14.33 9.90 -11.17
N ARG A 98 -13.59 10.04 -10.07
CA ARG A 98 -13.00 11.31 -9.65
C ARG A 98 -11.88 11.77 -10.59
N SER A 99 -11.92 13.00 -11.07
CA SER A 99 -10.83 13.62 -11.83
C SER A 99 -9.60 13.96 -10.96
N ARG A 100 -8.42 13.81 -11.56
CA ARG A 100 -7.14 14.29 -11.00
C ARG A 100 -7.02 15.81 -11.01
N PRO A 101 -6.02 16.37 -10.33
CA PRO A 101 -5.63 17.78 -10.45
C PRO A 101 -5.47 18.33 -11.87
N ASP A 102 -5.02 17.51 -12.80
CA ASP A 102 -4.81 17.86 -14.21
C ASP A 102 -6.09 17.77 -15.06
N GLY A 103 -7.18 17.24 -14.49
CA GLY A 103 -8.47 17.05 -15.16
C GLY A 103 -8.51 15.93 -16.21
N ALA A 104 -7.37 15.37 -16.61
CA ALA A 104 -7.27 14.51 -17.79
C ALA A 104 -7.49 13.02 -17.50
N SER A 105 -7.36 12.59 -16.25
CA SER A 105 -7.47 11.17 -15.89
C SER A 105 -8.02 10.93 -14.49
N LEU A 106 -8.41 9.68 -14.21
CA LEU A 106 -9.04 9.30 -12.95
C LEU A 106 -8.04 9.25 -11.79
N GLY A 107 -8.41 9.90 -10.70
CA GLY A 107 -7.61 10.15 -9.50
C GLY A 107 -7.77 9.07 -8.44
N PHE A 108 -8.97 8.93 -7.89
CA PHE A 108 -9.23 8.08 -6.72
C PHE A 108 -9.47 6.61 -7.10
N PRO A 109 -8.89 5.63 -6.36
CA PRO A 109 -7.75 5.75 -5.48
C PRO A 109 -6.43 5.81 -6.27
N SER A 110 -5.34 6.26 -5.63
CA SER A 110 -4.00 6.24 -6.21
C SER A 110 -3.42 4.82 -6.27
N GLY A 111 -3.09 4.35 -7.48
CA GLY A 111 -2.52 3.02 -7.69
C GLY A 111 -1.10 2.85 -7.15
N HIS A 112 -0.23 3.86 -7.29
CA HIS A 112 1.13 3.80 -6.73
C HIS A 112 1.08 3.74 -5.19
N ALA A 113 0.19 4.52 -4.57
CA ALA A 113 -0.01 4.49 -3.13
C ALA A 113 -0.57 3.14 -2.66
N THR A 114 -1.54 2.59 -3.40
CA THR A 114 -2.10 1.25 -3.12
C THR A 114 -1.04 0.17 -3.17
N ALA A 115 -0.23 0.15 -4.24
CA ALA A 115 0.80 -0.86 -4.43
C ALA A 115 1.91 -0.74 -3.37
N ALA A 116 2.36 0.48 -3.07
CA ALA A 116 3.36 0.73 -2.04
C ALA A 116 2.86 0.32 -0.64
N ALA A 117 1.63 0.67 -0.28
CA ALA A 117 1.04 0.29 1.00
C ALA A 117 0.86 -1.23 1.13
N THR A 118 0.36 -1.89 0.08
CA THR A 118 0.21 -3.36 0.06
C THR A 118 1.57 -4.02 0.29
N PHE A 119 2.59 -3.62 -0.47
CA PHE A 119 3.94 -4.17 -0.33
C PHE A 119 4.54 -3.91 1.05
N SER A 120 4.42 -2.69 1.57
CA SER A 120 4.93 -2.34 2.90
C SER A 120 4.29 -3.16 4.01
N VAL A 121 2.97 -3.38 3.98
CA VAL A 121 2.29 -4.20 4.98
C VAL A 121 2.65 -5.69 4.85
N VAL A 122 2.77 -6.22 3.64
CA VAL A 122 3.25 -7.59 3.41
C VAL A 122 4.67 -7.75 3.97
N LEU A 123 5.56 -6.80 3.70
CA LEU A 123 6.94 -6.81 4.19
C LEU A 123 6.99 -6.78 5.73
N ILE A 124 6.20 -5.89 6.36
CA ILE A 124 6.07 -5.80 7.82
C ILE A 124 5.55 -7.12 8.41
N TYR A 125 4.52 -7.71 7.79
CA TYR A 125 3.95 -8.97 8.23
C TYR A 125 4.99 -10.09 8.19
N VAL A 126 5.66 -10.27 7.05
CA VAL A 126 6.70 -11.29 6.88
C VAL A 126 7.83 -11.09 7.89
N ALA A 127 8.32 -9.87 8.07
CA ALA A 127 9.38 -9.57 9.04
C ALA A 127 8.97 -9.82 10.50
N SER A 128 7.67 -9.75 10.81
CA SER A 128 7.16 -10.10 12.15
C SER A 128 7.20 -11.60 12.44
N ARG A 129 7.15 -12.43 11.39
CA ARG A 129 7.15 -13.90 11.44
C ARG A 129 8.55 -14.50 11.28
N GLU A 130 9.49 -13.75 10.70
CA GLU A 130 10.89 -14.13 10.59
C GLU A 130 11.63 -14.04 11.92
N ARG A 131 12.71 -14.84 12.05
CA ARG A 131 13.61 -14.86 13.22
C ARG A 131 14.59 -13.68 13.19
N LEU A 132 14.06 -12.45 13.20
CA LEU A 132 14.83 -11.21 13.21
C LEU A 132 15.06 -10.71 14.64
N SER A 133 16.19 -10.03 14.86
CA SER A 133 16.40 -9.26 16.08
C SER A 133 15.41 -8.10 16.18
N ARG A 134 15.19 -7.57 17.39
CA ARG A 134 14.30 -6.42 17.60
C ARG A 134 14.70 -5.22 16.75
N TRP A 135 16.00 -4.96 16.64
CA TRP A 135 16.53 -3.86 15.84
C TRP A 135 16.29 -4.06 14.34
N GLN A 136 16.54 -5.27 13.82
CA GLN A 136 16.28 -5.59 12.41
C GLN A 136 14.80 -5.43 12.06
N ARG A 137 13.91 -5.92 12.94
CA ARG A 137 12.46 -5.79 12.74
C ARG A 137 12.04 -4.31 12.73
N SER A 138 12.51 -3.51 13.70
CA SER A 138 12.22 -2.07 13.73
C SER A 138 12.75 -1.35 12.50
N ALA A 139 13.93 -1.71 12.01
CA ALA A 139 14.50 -1.14 10.79
C ALA A 139 13.63 -1.45 9.56
N VAL A 140 13.17 -2.71 9.41
CA VAL A 140 12.27 -3.09 8.30
C VAL A 140 10.95 -2.34 8.38
N VAL A 141 10.35 -2.22 9.57
CA VAL A 141 9.10 -1.45 9.76
C VAL A 141 9.31 0.02 9.39
N ALA A 142 10.38 0.65 9.87
CA ALA A 142 10.69 2.04 9.56
C ALA A 142 10.88 2.24 8.05
N LEU A 143 11.68 1.39 7.40
CA LEU A 143 11.91 1.45 5.95
C LEU A 143 10.61 1.27 5.14
N ALA A 144 9.77 0.29 5.52
CA ALA A 144 8.50 0.03 4.85
C ALA A 144 7.53 1.22 4.97
N VAL A 145 7.42 1.82 6.16
CA VAL A 145 6.57 2.98 6.40
C VAL A 145 7.11 4.20 5.66
N CYS A 146 8.41 4.48 5.75
CA CYS A 146 9.05 5.58 5.03
C CYS A 146 8.88 5.45 3.52
N PHE A 147 9.03 4.24 2.96
CA PHE A 147 8.80 3.98 1.55
C PHE A 147 7.35 4.29 1.12
N MET A 148 6.37 3.77 1.87
CA MET A 148 4.95 4.02 1.61
C MET A 148 4.64 5.52 1.61
N LEU A 149 5.08 6.24 2.65
CA LEU A 149 4.85 7.68 2.80
C LEU A 149 5.59 8.49 1.72
N ALA A 150 6.82 8.13 1.39
CA ALA A 150 7.61 8.79 0.35
C ALA A 150 6.95 8.66 -1.03
N VAL A 151 6.44 7.46 -1.36
CA VAL A 151 5.68 7.25 -2.60
C VAL A 151 4.43 8.14 -2.61
N GLY A 152 3.67 8.20 -1.51
CA GLY A 152 2.49 9.05 -1.41
C GLY A 152 2.80 10.54 -1.61
N TRP A 153 3.80 11.04 -0.89
CA TRP A 153 4.30 12.41 -1.01
C TRP A 153 4.69 12.74 -2.45
N ALA A 154 5.45 11.86 -3.11
CA ALA A 154 5.86 12.04 -4.50
C ALA A 154 4.67 12.13 -5.48
N ARG A 155 3.52 11.49 -5.18
CA ARG A 155 2.31 11.61 -6.01
C ARG A 155 1.60 12.96 -5.84
N ILE A 156 1.67 13.55 -4.65
CA ILE A 156 1.05 14.86 -4.35
C ILE A 156 1.90 16.00 -4.92
N VAL A 157 3.21 15.99 -4.65
CA VAL A 157 4.14 17.04 -5.11
C VAL A 157 4.24 17.08 -6.63
N ARG A 158 4.15 15.92 -7.30
CA ARG A 158 4.09 15.88 -8.77
C ARG A 158 2.73 16.27 -9.36
N HIS A 159 1.81 16.76 -8.53
CA HIS A 159 0.43 17.12 -8.88
C HIS A 159 -0.34 16.00 -9.57
N ALA A 160 0.06 14.74 -9.37
CA ALA A 160 -0.55 13.62 -10.07
C ALA A 160 -1.83 13.14 -9.37
N HIS A 161 -2.00 13.46 -8.09
CA HIS A 161 -3.12 13.01 -7.27
C HIS A 161 -3.45 14.02 -6.19
N TRP A 162 -4.72 14.05 -5.78
CA TRP A 162 -5.14 14.73 -4.57
C TRP A 162 -4.65 13.96 -3.32
N PRO A 163 -4.39 14.63 -2.18
CA PRO A 163 -4.03 13.97 -0.93
C PRO A 163 -4.97 12.82 -0.52
N SER A 164 -6.28 12.99 -0.69
CA SER A 164 -7.27 11.94 -0.42
C SER A 164 -7.23 10.76 -1.40
N ASP A 165 -6.78 10.93 -2.66
CA ASP A 165 -6.50 9.80 -3.56
C ASP A 165 -5.37 8.92 -3.01
N VAL A 166 -4.33 9.55 -2.47
CA VAL A 166 -3.18 8.87 -1.87
C VAL A 166 -3.59 8.17 -0.59
N PHE A 167 -4.33 8.86 0.29
CA PHE A 167 -4.83 8.29 1.53
C PHE A 167 -5.77 7.10 1.28
N GLY A 168 -6.72 7.24 0.34
CA GLY A 168 -7.58 6.14 -0.09
C GLY A 168 -6.79 4.96 -0.66
N GLY A 169 -5.74 5.24 -1.43
CA GLY A 169 -4.82 4.20 -1.92
C GLY A 169 -4.12 3.46 -0.78
N PHE A 170 -3.61 4.17 0.23
CA PHE A 170 -3.01 3.53 1.41
C PHE A 170 -3.99 2.63 2.15
N LEU A 171 -5.20 3.12 2.40
CA LEU A 171 -6.24 2.36 3.10
C LEU A 171 -6.62 1.08 2.33
N LEU A 172 -6.78 1.16 1.01
CA LEU A 172 -7.08 0.00 0.18
C LEU A 172 -5.95 -1.05 0.22
N GLY A 173 -4.70 -0.60 0.08
CA GLY A 173 -3.54 -1.50 0.10
C GLY A 173 -3.34 -2.16 1.46
N ILE A 174 -3.47 -1.39 2.55
CA ILE A 174 -3.45 -1.90 3.93
C ILE A 174 -4.57 -2.93 4.12
N CYS A 175 -5.78 -2.64 3.65
CA CYS A 175 -6.92 -3.53 3.78
C CYS A 175 -6.65 -4.89 3.11
N CYS A 176 -6.19 -4.89 1.87
CA CYS A 176 -5.92 -6.12 1.12
C CYS A 176 -4.81 -6.96 1.77
N ALA A 177 -3.71 -6.33 2.17
CA ALA A 177 -2.60 -7.02 2.83
C ALA A 177 -2.99 -7.53 4.23
N ALA A 178 -3.78 -6.75 4.99
CA ALA A 178 -4.28 -7.18 6.30
C ALA A 178 -5.29 -8.33 6.19
N ALA A 179 -6.12 -8.36 5.15
CA ALA A 179 -7.00 -9.48 4.85
C ALA A 179 -6.21 -10.76 4.56
N ALA A 180 -5.16 -10.67 3.74
CA ALA A 180 -4.25 -11.77 3.46
C ALA A 180 -3.55 -12.27 4.74
N ALA A 181 -3.00 -11.36 5.55
CA ALA A 181 -2.39 -11.71 6.83
C ALA A 181 -3.38 -12.40 7.79
N TRP A 182 -4.60 -11.88 7.91
CA TRP A 182 -5.64 -12.49 8.74
C TRP A 182 -6.03 -13.90 8.25
N TRP A 183 -6.13 -14.09 6.93
CA TRP A 183 -6.40 -15.40 6.34
C TRP A 183 -5.28 -16.40 6.66
N GLU A 184 -4.01 -15.97 6.60
CA GLU A 184 -2.86 -16.81 6.95
C GLU A 184 -2.91 -17.24 8.42
N THR A 185 -3.19 -16.31 9.34
CA THR A 185 -3.22 -16.62 10.78
C THR A 185 -4.44 -17.42 11.21
N SER A 186 -5.53 -17.39 10.44
CA SER A 186 -6.78 -18.09 10.77
C SER A 186 -6.79 -19.55 10.34
N ARG A 187 -5.75 -20.02 9.64
CA ARG A 187 -5.63 -21.43 9.26
C ARG A 187 -5.23 -22.27 10.47
N PRO A 188 -6.00 -23.31 10.83
CA PRO A 188 -5.55 -24.32 11.78
C PRO A 188 -4.25 -24.90 11.25
N GLU A 189 -3.22 -24.93 12.08
CA GLU A 189 -2.00 -25.69 11.79
C GLU A 189 -2.47 -27.14 11.59
N ALA A 190 -2.32 -27.67 10.37
CA ALA A 190 -2.79 -29.02 10.05
C ALA A 190 -2.26 -29.95 11.14
N ALA A 191 -3.20 -30.56 11.89
CA ALA A 191 -2.90 -31.38 13.06
C ALA A 191 -1.71 -32.29 12.70
N ALA A 192 -0.59 -32.10 13.41
CA ALA A 192 0.56 -32.97 13.24
C ALA A 192 0.04 -34.41 13.38
N PRO A 193 0.36 -35.32 12.44
CA PRO A 193 -0.05 -36.69 12.56
C PRO A 193 0.42 -37.17 13.93
N SER A 194 -0.53 -37.51 14.80
CA SER A 194 -0.23 -38.08 16.10
C SER A 194 0.64 -39.28 15.83
N THR A 195 1.89 -39.22 16.26
CA THR A 195 2.80 -40.34 16.26
C THR A 195 2.18 -41.39 17.19
N GLU A 196 1.31 -42.25 16.66
CA GLU A 196 0.93 -43.49 17.31
C GLU A 196 2.17 -44.38 17.27
N THR A 197 3.00 -44.23 18.30
CA THR A 197 3.95 -45.26 18.71
C THR A 197 3.14 -46.48 19.15
N ARG A 198 3.24 -47.57 18.39
CA ARG A 198 2.88 -48.90 18.83
C ARG A 198 4.00 -49.87 18.51
#